data_AF-A0A2Z6RR49-F1
#
_entry.id   AF-A0A2Z6RR49-F1
#
_cell.length_a   1.000
_cell.length_b   1.000
_cell.length_c   1.000
_cell.angle_alpha   90.00
_cell.angle_beta   90.00
_cell.angle_gamma   90.00
#
_symmetry.space_group_name_H-M   'P 1'
#
loop_
_entity.id
_entity.type
_entity.pdbx_description
1 polymer ?
#
loop_
_entity_poly.entity_id
_entity_poly.type
_entity_poly.pdbx_seq_one_letter_code
_entity_poly.pdbx_strand_id
1 'polypeptide(L)'
;MVMQEALLILFPPTPASDWSCPSIEMVISRLAELINLMFSLKDNVIIDALHMFEHRLDEIGNILWDAFLAIRNETVALIHSKEPFDIAT
;
A
#
# COMPACT_ATOMS: atom_id res chain seq x y z
N MET A 1 -10.99 -7.85 -1.59
CA MET A 1 -10.78 -6.62 -2.40
C MET A 1 -9.48 -6.77 -3.19
N VAL A 2 -9.38 -6.15 -4.38
CA VAL A 2 -8.19 -6.25 -5.26
C VAL A 2 -6.87 -5.90 -4.54
N MET A 3 -6.89 -4.89 -3.65
CA MET A 3 -5.72 -4.49 -2.87
C MET A 3 -5.22 -5.60 -1.93
N GLN A 4 -6.14 -6.30 -1.26
CA GLN A 4 -5.80 -7.40 -0.37
C GLN A 4 -5.25 -8.61 -1.13
N GLU A 5 -5.85 -8.92 -2.29
CA GLU A 5 -5.37 -9.99 -3.16
C GLU A 5 -3.96 -9.71 -3.67
N ALA A 6 -3.66 -8.47 -4.06
CA ALA A 6 -2.31 -8.07 -4.44
C ALA A 6 -1.31 -8.21 -3.27
N LEU A 7 -1.72 -7.86 -2.05
CA LEU A 7 -0.89 -8.06 -0.87
C LEU A 7 -0.70 -9.55 -0.53
N LEU A 8 -1.70 -10.42 -0.75
CA LEU A 8 -1.56 -11.87 -0.56
C LEU A 8 -0.55 -12.50 -1.53
N ILE A 9 -0.41 -11.94 -2.74
CA ILE A 9 0.61 -12.39 -3.70
C ILE A 9 2.01 -12.06 -3.18
N LEU A 10 2.18 -10.88 -2.57
CA LEU A 10 3.47 -10.47 -1.98
C LEU A 10 3.77 -11.20 -0.68
N PHE A 11 2.75 -11.36 0.15
CA PHE A 11 2.80 -11.92 1.49
C PHE A 11 1.87 -13.13 1.57
N PRO A 12 2.28 -14.30 1.07
CA PRO A 12 1.47 -15.51 1.18
C PRO A 12 1.21 -15.84 2.66
N PRO A 13 0.01 -16.25 3.07
CA PRO A 13 -0.28 -16.64 4.46
C PRO A 13 0.61 -17.80 4.94
N THR A 14 0.97 -18.68 4.02
CA THR A 14 1.92 -19.78 4.23
C THR A 14 3.00 -19.69 3.17
N PRO A 15 4.11 -18.98 3.46
CA PRO A 15 5.22 -18.88 2.53
C PRO A 15 5.82 -20.24 2.16
N ALA A 16 6.17 -20.41 0.90
CA ALA A 16 6.99 -21.54 0.47
C ALA A 16 8.44 -21.38 0.98
N SER A 17 9.21 -22.47 1.01
CA SER A 17 10.60 -22.43 1.52
C SER A 17 11.54 -21.52 0.73
N ASP A 18 11.22 -21.27 -0.54
CA ASP A 18 11.95 -20.40 -1.46
C ASP A 18 11.39 -18.97 -1.50
N TRP A 19 10.33 -18.68 -0.74
CA TRP A 19 9.80 -17.32 -0.63
C TRP A 19 10.78 -16.41 0.10
N SER A 20 11.03 -15.24 -0.48
CA SER A 20 11.75 -14.15 0.16
C SER A 20 10.78 -13.02 0.51
N CYS A 21 11.00 -12.41 1.69
CA CYS A 21 10.19 -11.29 2.11
C CYS A 21 10.35 -10.10 1.13
N PRO A 22 9.26 -9.56 0.57
CA PRO A 22 9.30 -8.38 -0.30
C PRO A 22 9.93 -7.18 0.40
N SER A 23 10.69 -6.38 -0.35
CA SER A 23 11.17 -5.09 0.17
C SER A 23 10.04 -4.06 0.24
N ILE A 24 10.23 -3.01 1.02
CA ILE A 24 9.27 -1.90 1.10
C ILE A 24 9.02 -1.26 -0.27
N GLU A 25 10.06 -1.09 -1.10
CA GLU A 25 9.95 -0.51 -2.44
C GLU A 25 9.08 -1.37 -3.36
N MET A 26 9.16 -2.69 -3.23
CA MET A 26 8.30 -3.61 -3.99
C MET A 26 6.83 -3.44 -3.59
N VAL A 27 6.54 -3.31 -2.29
CA VAL A 27 5.18 -3.10 -1.80
C VAL A 27 4.63 -1.75 -2.26
N ILE A 28 5.42 -0.68 -2.12
CA ILE A 28 5.05 0.66 -2.60
C ILE A 28 4.75 0.63 -4.09
N SER A 29 5.63 0.03 -4.90
CA SER A 29 5.43 -0.06 -6.35
C SER A 29 4.12 -0.75 -6.71
N ARG A 30 3.78 -1.85 -6.02
CA ARG A 30 2.52 -2.58 -6.25
C ARG A 30 1.29 -1.79 -5.81
N LEU A 31 1.36 -1.08 -4.68
CA LEU A 31 0.27 -0.22 -4.24
C LEU A 31 0.07 0.96 -5.19
N ALA A 32 1.16 1.56 -5.70
CA ALA A 32 1.11 2.64 -6.68
C ALA A 32 0.52 2.19 -8.03
N GLU A 33 0.87 0.99 -8.52
CA GLU A 33 0.24 0.36 -9.69
C GLU A 33 -1.29 0.31 -9.54
N LEU A 34 -1.78 -0.13 -8.39
CA LEU A 34 -3.20 -0.22 -8.12
C LEU A 34 -3.87 1.16 -8.01
N ILE A 35 -3.21 2.14 -7.40
CA ILE A 35 -3.73 3.51 -7.33
C ILE A 35 -3.83 4.13 -8.73
N ASN A 36 -2.86 3.88 -9.61
CA ASN A 36 -2.90 4.30 -11.01
C ASN A 36 -4.07 3.65 -11.79
N LEU A 37 -4.54 2.49 -11.34
CA LEU A 37 -5.75 1.82 -11.84
C LEU A 37 -7.03 2.29 -11.13
N MET A 38 -7.00 3.43 -10.44
CA MET A 38 -8.12 4.03 -9.71
C MET A 38 -8.59 3.24 -8.47
N PHE A 39 -7.78 2.31 -7.96
CA PHE A 39 -8.01 1.79 -6.62
C PHE A 39 -7.58 2.81 -5.56
N SER A 40 -8.15 2.71 -4.37
CA SER A 40 -7.89 3.65 -3.28
C SER A 40 -7.51 2.89 -2.02
N LEU A 41 -6.36 3.26 -1.44
CA LEU A 41 -5.89 2.77 -0.15
C LEU A 41 -6.60 3.52 0.97
N LYS A 42 -7.87 3.16 1.21
CA LYS A 42 -8.69 3.72 2.29
C LYS A 42 -8.36 3.06 3.64
N ASP A 43 -8.76 3.70 4.72
CA ASP A 43 -8.52 3.19 6.08
C ASP A 43 -9.10 1.79 6.29
N ASN A 44 -10.29 1.50 5.74
CA ASN A 44 -10.86 0.15 5.83
C ASN A 44 -10.02 -0.91 5.09
N VAL A 45 -9.44 -0.56 3.92
CA VAL A 45 -8.53 -1.45 3.18
C VAL A 45 -7.28 -1.73 4.00
N ILE A 46 -6.73 -0.71 4.67
CA ILE A 46 -5.56 -0.84 5.55
C ILE A 46 -5.89 -1.74 6.74
N ILE A 47 -7.00 -1.47 7.45
CA ILE A 47 -7.43 -2.27 8.60
C ILE A 47 -7.66 -3.73 8.20
N ASP A 48 -8.37 -3.96 7.10
CA ASP A 48 -8.65 -5.32 6.64
C ASP A 48 -7.36 -6.05 6.21
N ALA A 49 -6.37 -5.35 5.64
CA ALA A 49 -5.07 -5.92 5.33
C ALA A 49 -4.27 -6.27 6.58
N LEU A 50 -4.25 -5.39 7.60
CA LEU A 50 -3.57 -5.66 8.87
C LEU A 50 -4.20 -6.85 9.60
N HIS A 51 -5.53 -6.94 9.65
CA HIS A 51 -6.22 -8.10 10.20
C HIS A 51 -5.91 -9.39 9.43
N MET A 52 -5.86 -9.33 8.09
CA MET A 52 -5.52 -10.50 7.27
C MET A 52 -4.13 -11.06 7.56
N PHE A 53 -3.19 -10.20 7.97
CA PHE A 53 -1.81 -10.57 8.29
C PHE A 53 -1.50 -10.57 9.79
N GLU A 54 -2.50 -10.53 10.68
CA GLU A 54 -2.32 -10.37 12.13
C GLU A 54 -1.24 -11.30 12.69
N HIS A 55 -1.30 -12.59 12.33
CA HIS A 55 -0.36 -13.63 12.75
C HIS A 55 1.08 -13.47 12.22
N ARG A 56 1.32 -12.59 11.24
CA ARG A 56 2.63 -12.32 10.64
C ARG A 56 3.10 -10.88 10.83
N LEU A 57 2.38 -10.05 11.58
CA LEU A 57 2.74 -8.64 11.73
C LEU A 57 4.12 -8.44 12.38
N ASP A 58 4.58 -9.38 13.21
CA ASP A 58 5.94 -9.34 13.77
C ASP A 58 7.04 -9.44 12.69
N GLU A 59 6.72 -10.06 11.54
CA GLU A 59 7.65 -10.27 10.43
C GLU A 59 7.51 -9.16 9.36
N ILE A 60 6.27 -8.79 9.01
CA ILE A 60 6.00 -7.93 7.84
C ILE A 60 5.32 -6.60 8.19
N GLY A 61 4.93 -6.39 9.45
CA GLY A 61 4.11 -5.26 9.88
C GLY A 61 4.76 -3.91 9.60
N ASN A 62 6.06 -3.76 9.89
CA ASN A 62 6.79 -2.52 9.61
C ASN A 62 6.82 -2.21 8.10
N ILE A 63 7.05 -3.23 7.26
CA ILE A 63 7.09 -3.07 5.81
C ILE A 63 5.72 -2.61 5.28
N LEU A 64 4.64 -3.25 5.73
CA LEU A 64 3.28 -2.88 5.35
C LEU A 64 2.95 -1.45 5.81
N TRP A 65 3.24 -1.14 7.08
CA TRP A 65 2.92 0.16 7.66
C TRP A 65 3.68 1.30 6.98
N ASP A 66 4.98 1.15 6.79
CA ASP A 66 5.82 2.16 6.15
C ASP A 66 5.42 2.35 4.67
N ALA A 67 5.07 1.27 3.95
CA ALA A 67 4.56 1.37 2.59
C ALA A 67 3.21 2.09 2.52
N PHE A 68 2.28 1.81 3.44
CA PHE A 68 1.00 2.52 3.50
C PHE A 68 1.18 4.01 3.80
N LEU A 69 2.09 4.35 4.72
CA LEU A 69 2.44 5.74 5.02
C LEU A 69 3.06 6.45 3.81
N ALA A 70 4.01 5.81 3.11
CA ALA A 70 4.63 6.36 1.92
C ALA A 70 3.59 6.71 0.84
N ILE A 71 2.70 5.76 0.53
CA ILE A 71 1.63 5.96 -0.45
C ILE A 71 0.67 7.07 -0.06
N ARG A 72 0.30 7.17 1.22
CA ARG A 72 -0.57 8.26 1.70
C ARG A 72 0.11 9.62 1.58
N ASN A 73 1.39 9.71 1.96
CA ASN A 73 2.14 10.97 1.89
C ASN A 73 2.36 11.41 0.44
N GLU A 74 2.64 10.48 -0.48
CA GLU A 74 2.74 10.78 -1.91
C GLU A 74 1.40 11.24 -2.49
N THR A 75 0.29 10.60 -2.11
CA THR A 75 -1.05 11.02 -2.54
C THR A 75 -1.37 12.44 -2.07
N VAL A 76 -1.03 12.76 -0.82
CA VAL A 76 -1.19 14.11 -0.25
C VAL A 76 -0.31 15.12 -1.00
N ALA A 77 0.94 14.78 -1.33
CA ALA A 77 1.83 15.64 -2.11
C ALA A 77 1.32 15.88 -3.55
N LEU A 78 0.73 14.87 -4.20
CA LEU A 78 0.11 15.01 -5.52
C LEU A 78 -1.14 15.90 -5.51
N ILE A 79 -1.88 15.94 -4.39
CA ILE A 79 -3.00 16.86 -4.19
C ILE A 79 -2.48 18.28 -3.99
N HIS A 80 -1.45 18.49 -3.17
CA HIS A 80 -0.89 19.82 -2.91
C HIS A 80 -0.09 20.42 -4.07
N SER A 81 0.43 19.60 -4.99
CA SER A 81 1.10 20.06 -6.22
C SER A 81 0.15 20.34 -7.39
N LYS A 82 -1.16 20.08 -7.23
CA LYS A 82 -2.19 20.32 -8.26
C LYS A 82 -2.97 21.62 -8.10
N GLU A 83 -2.59 22.52 -7.20
CA GLU A 83 -3.12 23.89 -7.19
C GLU A 83 -2.05 24.88 -7.69
N PRO A 84 -2.30 25.50 -8.87
CA PRO A 84 -2.71 26.90 -8.84
C PRO A 84 -3.87 27.14 -9.81
N PHE A 85 -5.08 27.33 -9.28
CA PHE A 85 -6.09 28.13 -10.00
C PHE A 85 -6.00 29.56 -9.48
N ASP A 86 -5.03 30.31 -10.02
CA ASP A 86 -5.12 31.76 -10.07
C ASP A 86 -6.31 32.11 -10.98
N ILE A 87 -7.47 32.33 -10.38
CA ILE A 87 -8.58 33.02 -11.04
C ILE A 87 -8.25 34.51 -11.00
N ALA A 88 -7.44 34.96 -11.95
CA ALA A 88 -7.40 36.35 -12.35
C ALA A 88 -8.47 36.58 -13.43
N THR A 89 -9.57 37.25 -13.07
CA THR A 89 -10.29 38.22 -13.92
C THR A 89 -11.16 39.08 -13.01
#